data_AF-A0A935K3H0-F1
#
_entry.id   AF-A0A935K3H0-F1
#
_cell.length_a   1.000
_cell.length_b   1.000
_cell.length_c   1.000
_cell.angle_alpha   90.00
_cell.angle_beta   90.00
_cell.angle_gamma   90.00
#
_symmetry.space_group_name_H-M   'P 1'
#
loop_
_entity.id
_entity.type
_entity.pdbx_description
1 polymer ?
#
loop_
_entity_poly.entity_id
_entity_poly.type
_entity_poly.pdbx_seq_one_letter_code
_entity_poly.pdbx_strand_id
1 'polypeptide(L)'
;MLINAAFGADYMKPNFFSVVMGLFDQGMSLHAVTDLAVPIMHDLAGNGDNATFVKTIYQHVIGTAPDASAQAALQGILDRGEMTQSTMLEIVTNTDFNESTINIVGISNSGLGFV
;
A
#
# COMPACT_ATOMS: atom_id res chain seq x y z
N MET A 1 0.48 2.72 -9.81
CA MET A 1 0.35 3.96 -9.01
C MET A 1 1.14 3.90 -7.68
N LEU A 2 2.39 3.40 -7.69
CA LEU A 2 3.12 3.06 -6.46
C LEU A 2 3.34 4.25 -5.54
N ILE A 3 3.81 5.34 -6.14
CA ILE A 3 4.21 6.54 -5.40
C ILE A 3 2.99 7.14 -4.70
N ASN A 4 1.84 7.14 -5.37
CA ASN A 4 0.61 7.64 -4.75
C ASN A 4 0.15 6.72 -3.61
N ALA A 5 0.12 5.39 -3.79
CA ALA A 5 -0.31 4.48 -2.73
C ALA A 5 0.60 4.49 -1.49
N ALA A 6 1.92 4.51 -1.71
CA ALA A 6 2.89 4.48 -0.64
C ALA A 6 3.07 5.85 0.06
N PHE A 7 3.00 6.96 -0.68
CA PHE A 7 3.39 8.28 -0.16
C PHE A 7 2.29 9.34 -0.25
N GLY A 8 1.19 9.09 -0.94
CA GLY A 8 0.10 10.05 -1.13
C GLY A 8 0.41 11.13 -2.18
N ALA A 9 -0.62 11.88 -2.58
CA ALA A 9 -0.54 12.87 -3.65
C ALA A 9 0.40 14.06 -3.32
N ASP A 10 0.50 14.44 -2.04
CA ASP A 10 1.35 15.55 -1.58
C ASP A 10 2.86 15.25 -1.63
N TYR A 11 3.24 13.97 -1.76
CA TYR A 11 4.63 13.53 -1.78
C TYR A 11 5.18 13.25 -3.19
N MET A 12 4.52 13.78 -4.24
CA MET A 12 5.12 13.96 -5.57
C MET A 12 6.26 15.00 -5.55
N LYS A 13 7.28 14.79 -4.71
CA LYS A 13 8.53 15.55 -4.79
C LYS A 13 9.38 14.93 -5.92
N PRO A 14 9.94 15.74 -6.83
CA PRO A 14 10.67 15.27 -8.01
C PRO A 14 11.74 14.21 -7.69
N ASN A 15 12.46 14.39 -6.58
CA ASN A 15 13.54 13.47 -6.18
C ASN A 15 13.06 12.06 -5.83
N PHE A 16 11.86 11.90 -5.26
CA PHE A 16 11.37 10.58 -4.85
C PHE A 16 10.86 9.78 -6.06
N PHE A 17 10.18 10.47 -6.98
CA PHE A 17 9.79 9.91 -8.27
C PHE A 17 11.00 9.44 -9.09
N SER A 18 12.09 10.21 -9.11
CA SER A 18 13.34 9.82 -9.77
C SER A 18 14.03 8.61 -9.14
N VAL A 19 13.97 8.44 -7.82
CA VAL A 19 14.52 7.25 -7.14
C VAL A 19 13.72 6.01 -7.50
N VAL A 20 12.39 6.07 -7.41
CA VAL A 20 11.52 4.94 -7.77
C VAL A 20 11.64 4.61 -9.26
N MET A 21 11.67 5.60 -10.15
CA MET A 21 11.89 5.38 -11.58
C MET A 21 13.27 4.78 -11.86
N GLY A 22 14.31 5.24 -11.16
CA GLY A 22 15.65 4.68 -11.27
C GLY A 22 15.74 3.21 -10.82
N LEU A 23 14.95 2.80 -9.82
CA LEU A 23 14.86 1.39 -9.41
C LEU A 23 14.16 0.53 -10.48
N PHE A 24 13.10 1.05 -11.12
CA PHE A 24 12.46 0.38 -12.25
C PHE A 24 13.38 0.31 -13.48
N ASP A 25 14.12 1.37 -13.80
CA ASP A 25 15.09 1.40 -14.90
C ASP A 25 16.24 0.40 -14.69
N GLN A 26 16.51 0.01 -13.44
CA GLN A 26 17.46 -1.05 -13.09
C GLN A 26 16.87 -2.47 -13.22
N GLY A 27 15.63 -2.62 -13.67
CA GLY A 27 14.96 -3.91 -13.86
C GLY A 27 14.41 -4.53 -12.57
N MET A 28 14.25 -3.73 -11.51
CA MET A 28 13.69 -4.21 -10.25
C MET A 28 12.21 -4.58 -10.39
N SER A 29 11.78 -5.69 -9.78
CA SER A 29 10.37 -6.08 -9.75
C SER A 29 9.58 -5.16 -8.83
N LEU A 30 8.27 -5.02 -9.10
CA LEU A 30 7.38 -4.20 -8.27
C LEU A 30 7.42 -4.65 -6.79
N HIS A 31 7.41 -5.95 -6.54
CA HIS A 31 7.58 -6.53 -5.21
C HIS A 31 8.82 -6.01 -4.47
N ALA A 32 9.98 -6.02 -5.12
CA ALA A 32 11.22 -5.55 -4.53
C ALA A 32 11.19 -4.02 -4.26
N VAL A 33 10.49 -3.24 -5.09
CA VAL A 33 10.29 -1.81 -4.81
C VAL A 33 9.34 -1.61 -3.61
N THR A 34 8.29 -2.43 -3.47
CA THR A 34 7.38 -2.35 -2.31
C THR A 34 8.05 -2.79 -1.00
N ASP A 35 8.92 -3.78 -1.04
CA ASP A 35 9.75 -4.18 0.12
C ASP A 35 10.66 -3.05 0.61
N LEU A 36 11.18 -2.24 -0.32
CA LEU A 36 11.97 -1.05 0.04
C LEU A 36 11.10 0.12 0.52
N ALA A 37 9.85 0.22 0.04
CA ALA A 37 8.95 1.31 0.38
C ALA A 37 8.36 1.17 1.79
N VAL A 38 8.07 -0.04 2.26
CA VAL A 38 7.43 -0.28 3.56
C VAL A 38 8.24 0.29 4.74
N PRO A 39 9.57 0.05 4.87
CA PRO A 39 10.37 0.68 5.93
C PRO A 39 10.35 2.21 5.89
N ILE A 40 10.35 2.80 4.68
CA ILE A 40 10.28 4.26 4.52
C ILE A 40 8.92 4.78 5.00
N MET A 41 7.83 4.07 4.71
CA MET A 41 6.50 4.39 5.24
C MET A 41 6.47 4.32 6.76
N HIS A 42 7.12 3.34 7.37
CA HIS A 42 7.21 3.22 8.83
C HIS A 42 7.93 4.41 9.46
N ASP A 43 9.07 4.80 8.87
CA ASP A 43 9.85 5.95 9.32
C ASP A 43 9.03 7.26 9.22
N LEU A 44 8.28 7.44 8.12
CA LEU A 44 7.44 8.61 7.91
C LEU A 44 6.22 8.64 8.84
N ALA A 45 5.60 7.48 9.11
CA ALA A 45 4.47 7.36 10.01
C ALA A 45 4.86 7.38 11.50
N GLY A 46 6.16 7.23 11.80
CA GLY A 46 6.68 7.13 13.16
C GLY A 46 6.36 5.81 13.87
N ASN A 47 5.75 4.84 13.18
CA ASN A 47 5.58 3.46 13.61
C ASN A 47 5.36 2.53 12.40
N GLY A 48 5.60 1.23 12.59
CA GLY A 48 5.42 0.20 11.55
C GLY A 48 4.29 -0.80 11.80
N ASP A 49 3.33 -0.46 12.67
CA ASP A 49 2.22 -1.36 12.98
C ASP A 49 1.23 -1.49 11.81
N ASN A 50 0.54 -2.63 11.77
CA ASN A 50 -0.40 -2.95 10.70
C ASN A 50 -1.59 -1.97 10.66
N ALA A 51 -2.01 -1.44 11.80
CA ALA A 51 -3.14 -0.53 11.88
C ALA A 51 -2.85 0.80 11.18
N THR A 52 -1.68 1.37 11.46
CA THR A 52 -1.17 2.62 10.91
C THR A 52 -0.86 2.45 9.43
N PHE A 53 -0.25 1.33 9.06
CA PHE A 53 0.01 0.99 7.66
C PHE A 53 -1.27 0.97 6.83
N VAL A 54 -2.29 0.21 7.26
CA VAL A 54 -3.60 0.10 6.56
C VAL A 54 -4.25 1.47 6.41
N LYS A 55 -4.30 2.26 7.48
CA LYS A 55 -4.88 3.60 7.44
C LYS A 55 -4.17 4.50 6.43
N THR A 56 -2.84 4.40 6.37
CA THR A 56 -2.00 5.21 5.48
C THR A 56 -2.27 4.88 4.02
N ILE A 57 -2.18 3.60 3.64
CA ILE A 57 -2.40 3.19 2.25
C ILE A 57 -3.85 3.44 1.82
N TYR A 58 -4.83 3.22 2.70
CA TYR A 58 -6.24 3.42 2.39
C TYR A 58 -6.53 4.92 2.18
N GLN A 59 -6.00 5.79 3.04
CA GLN A 59 -6.09 7.24 2.87
C GLN A 59 -5.44 7.72 1.56
N HIS A 60 -4.30 7.13 1.18
CA HIS A 60 -3.58 7.50 -0.03
C HIS A 60 -4.26 7.01 -1.32
N VAL A 61 -4.83 5.80 -1.29
CA VAL A 61 -5.47 5.18 -2.46
C VAL A 61 -6.91 5.65 -2.62
N ILE A 62 -7.68 5.74 -1.53
CA ILE A 62 -9.12 6.03 -1.57
C ILE A 62 -9.40 7.51 -1.26
N GLY A 63 -8.44 8.23 -0.67
CA GLY A 63 -8.58 9.65 -0.33
C GLY A 63 -9.30 9.90 1.00
N THR A 64 -9.79 8.86 1.67
CA THR A 64 -10.47 8.93 2.97
C THR A 64 -9.96 7.84 3.90
N ALA A 65 -10.15 7.99 5.21
CA ALA A 65 -9.81 6.92 6.15
C ALA A 65 -10.74 5.70 5.94
N PRO A 66 -10.27 4.47 6.22
CA PRO A 66 -11.14 3.30 6.22
C PRO A 66 -12.19 3.42 7.31
N ASP A 67 -13.37 2.86 7.06
CA ASP A 67 -14.33 2.62 8.13
C ASP A 67 -13.83 1.50 9.07
N ALA A 68 -14.51 1.32 10.21
CA ALA A 68 -14.10 0.36 11.23
C ALA A 68 -14.08 -1.09 10.72
N SER A 69 -14.95 -1.44 9.76
CA SER A 69 -15.03 -2.79 9.21
C SER A 69 -13.86 -3.05 8.25
N ALA A 70 -13.61 -2.13 7.32
CA ALA A 70 -12.51 -2.22 6.39
C ALA A 70 -11.15 -2.21 7.10
N GLN A 71 -10.99 -1.35 8.12
CA GLN A 71 -9.79 -1.32 8.95
C GLN A 71 -9.56 -2.68 9.62
N ALA A 72 -10.58 -3.23 10.30
CA ALA A 72 -10.45 -4.50 11.01
C ALA A 72 -10.15 -5.68 10.07
N ALA A 73 -10.75 -5.70 8.88
CA ALA A 73 -10.53 -6.74 7.89
C ALA A 73 -9.08 -6.72 7.36
N LEU A 74 -8.62 -5.57 6.85
CA LEU A 74 -7.29 -5.42 6.26
C LEU A 74 -6.19 -5.61 7.31
N GLN A 75 -6.35 -4.99 8.48
CA GLN A 75 -5.41 -5.17 9.58
C GLN A 75 -5.38 -6.62 10.05
N GLY A 76 -6.54 -7.27 10.15
CA GLY A 76 -6.63 -8.67 10.56
C GLY A 76 -5.88 -9.64 9.64
N ILE A 77 -5.87 -9.39 8.32
CA ILE A 77 -5.09 -10.19 7.36
C ILE A 77 -3.58 -10.09 7.66
N LEU A 78 -3.10 -8.86 7.92
CA LEU A 78 -1.70 -8.61 8.25
C LEU A 78 -1.32 -9.18 9.64
N ASP A 79 -2.20 -9.02 10.63
CA ASP A 79 -1.99 -9.52 12.00
C ASP A 79 -1.93 -11.04 12.06
N ARG A 80 -2.69 -11.73 11.18
CA ARG A 80 -2.65 -13.20 11.04
C ARG A 80 -1.48 -13.69 10.19
N GLY A 81 -0.70 -12.79 9.57
CA GLY A 81 0.40 -13.13 8.69
C GLY A 81 -0.04 -13.79 7.37
N GLU A 82 -1.31 -13.65 7.00
CA GLU A 82 -1.85 -14.19 5.74
C GLU A 82 -1.33 -13.40 4.52
N MET A 83 -0.93 -12.14 4.74
CA MET A 83 -0.32 -11.27 3.75
C MET A 83 0.72 -10.36 4.44
N THR A 84 1.79 -10.02 3.73
CA THR A 84 2.74 -9.01 4.20
C THR A 84 2.28 -7.61 3.80
N GLN A 85 2.78 -6.58 4.49
CA GLN A 85 2.54 -5.19 4.11
C GLN A 85 3.04 -4.89 2.70
N SER A 86 4.19 -5.45 2.29
CA SER A 86 4.72 -5.29 0.94
C SER A 86 3.80 -5.88 -0.13
N THR A 87 3.30 -7.10 0.08
CA THR A 87 2.36 -7.75 -0.85
C THR A 87 1.05 -6.97 -0.94
N MET A 88 0.55 -6.45 0.18
CA MET A 88 -0.64 -5.59 0.17
C MET A 88 -0.39 -4.30 -0.62
N LEU A 89 0.76 -3.66 -0.41
CA LEU A 89 1.17 -2.45 -1.13
C LEU A 89 1.35 -2.70 -2.63
N GLU A 90 1.87 -3.86 -3.01
CA GLU A 90 2.02 -4.30 -4.40
C GLU A 90 0.67 -4.43 -5.09
N ILE A 91 -0.30 -5.10 -4.46
CA ILE A 91 -1.65 -5.30 -5.01
C ILE A 91 -2.35 -3.96 -5.29
N VAL A 92 -2.28 -3.01 -4.34
CA VAL A 92 -2.91 -1.69 -4.51
C VAL A 92 -2.16 -0.80 -5.50
N THR A 93 -0.91 -1.13 -5.80
CA THR A 93 -0.06 -0.40 -6.73
C THR A 93 -0.18 -0.86 -8.17
N ASN A 94 -0.42 -2.16 -8.36
CA ASN A 94 -0.42 -2.84 -9.66
C ASN A 94 -1.74 -2.65 -10.45
N THR A 95 -2.74 -2.00 -9.86
CA THR A 95 -4.01 -1.73 -10.51
C THR A 95 -4.27 -0.25 -10.74
N ASP A 96 -5.04 0.07 -11.78
CA ASP A 96 -5.52 1.44 -12.03
C ASP A 96 -6.31 1.96 -10.83
N PHE A 97 -6.34 3.27 -10.57
CA PHE A 97 -6.93 3.88 -9.37
C PHE A 97 -8.36 3.37 -9.03
N ASN A 98 -9.18 3.11 -10.05
CA ASN A 98 -10.52 2.55 -9.88
C ASN A 98 -10.46 1.09 -9.42
N GLU A 99 -9.56 0.29 -9.98
CA GLU A 99 -9.34 -1.10 -9.62
C GLU A 99 -8.59 -1.26 -8.29
N SER A 100 -7.72 -0.34 -7.90
CA SER A 100 -7.08 -0.33 -6.57
C SER A 100 -8.11 -0.10 -5.46
N THR A 101 -9.07 0.81 -5.70
CA THR A 101 -10.22 1.02 -4.80
C THR A 101 -11.08 -0.23 -4.71
N ILE A 102 -11.41 -0.85 -5.85
CA ILE A 102 -12.19 -2.10 -5.89
C ILE A 102 -11.44 -3.25 -5.20
N ASN A 103 -10.12 -3.36 -5.37
CA ASN A 103 -9.32 -4.39 -4.71
C ASN A 103 -9.24 -4.20 -3.21
N ILE A 104 -9.01 -2.99 -2.70
CA ILE A 104 -9.00 -2.74 -1.24
C ILE A 104 -10.38 -3.05 -0.63
N VAL A 105 -11.45 -2.60 -1.28
CA VAL A 105 -12.83 -2.88 -0.85
C VAL A 105 -13.15 -4.37 -0.97
N GLY A 106 -12.67 -5.03 -2.03
CA GLY A 106 -12.81 -6.47 -2.26
C GLY A 106 -12.09 -7.30 -1.20
N ILE A 107 -10.84 -6.99 -0.89
CA ILE A 107 -10.08 -7.66 0.18
C ILE A 107 -10.77 -7.45 1.53
N SER A 108 -11.25 -6.23 1.80
CA SER A 108 -11.98 -5.91 3.03
C SER A 108 -13.28 -6.71 3.18
N ASN A 109 -14.01 -6.93 2.08
CA ASN A 109 -15.30 -7.62 2.08
C ASN A 109 -15.17 -9.15 1.97
N SER A 110 -14.15 -9.66 1.29
CA SER A 110 -13.96 -11.09 1.05
C SER A 110 -13.12 -11.77 2.13
N GLY A 111 -12.34 -11.01 2.92
CA GLY A 111 -11.47 -11.55 3.98
C GLY A 111 -10.23 -12.29 3.46
N LEU A 112 -10.33 -12.91 2.28
CA LEU A 112 -9.28 -13.47 1.44
C LEU A 112 -9.90 -13.53 0.04
N GLY A 113 -9.18 -13.09 -0.99
CA GLY A 113 -9.81 -13.08 -2.30
C GLY A 113 -8.87 -12.86 -3.47
N PHE A 114 -7.76 -13.58 -3.55
CA PHE A 114 -7.21 -14.08 -4.81
C PHE A 114 -6.41 -15.36 -4.52
N VAL A 115 -7.00 -16.51 -4.87
CA VAL A 115 -6.26 -17.74 -5.18
C VAL A 115 -5.97 -17.77 -6.67
#